data_AF-A0A7Y4NGS4-F1
#
_entry.id   AF-A0A7Y4NGS4-F1
#
_cell.length_a   1.000
_cell.length_b   1.000
_cell.length_c   1.000
_cell.angle_alpha   90.00
_cell.angle_beta   90.00
_cell.angle_gamma   90.00
#
_symmetry.space_group_name_H-M   'P 1'
#
loop_
_entity.id
_entity.type
_entity.pdbx_description
1 polymer ?
#
loop_
_entity_poly.entity_id
_entity_poly.type
_entity_poly.pdbx_seq_one_letter_code
_entity_poly.pdbx_strand_id
1 'polypeptide(L)'
;MHRRSPRALAPSWLRALTLSSFAMGGLLVAAPAHAAETTEAPATIVDVSMQDGELTARIRWSAESSALPEEVEVLSYDGTDKPTAGERISPKAGEESEVKLSGAVREPWETGWAQRLVVREAKGQELASQAYDVSLACEDEKTCQLTAAPGISASREVLHVSNALQKTLGTLDKELGTKEFDLVHEVARREPSLFGEALSYAQGRVKYGPAEGCQCAWETSYARSNTSGTTLGAAHDLFARPLRQTQASNARLSAQGSSRVTLTLRCSSLGSILFQHVGIRQPGGLVKPVLMPQPVYSTCAGTCSGRFSHFGRITGLATAQSTTPFPPPTILNGTAMEQSSYHLGNALSPLLNETRYAPADSDFDVMTTVSNVSSGSGYVQTSGEAFYAYNGNASTWQPQGRARGGYAIAIQGVAVCPGGGLNPIGRASDTATTMGNQTSLNNSINAFFGL
;
A
#
# COMPACT_ATOMS: atom_id res chain seq x y z
N MET A 1 -47.41 30.25 32.57
CA MET A 1 -47.91 29.41 33.68
C MET A 1 -48.09 27.98 33.19
N HIS A 2 -47.63 27.01 34.00
CA HIS A 2 -47.94 25.56 34.03
C HIS A 2 -47.62 24.59 32.87
N ARG A 3 -46.40 24.02 32.93
CA ARG A 3 -46.04 22.59 33.19
C ARG A 3 -47.08 21.47 32.91
N ARG A 4 -46.69 20.47 32.08
CA ARG A 4 -46.54 19.00 32.37
C ARG A 4 -46.84 18.09 31.14
N SER A 5 -45.88 17.21 30.80
CA SER A 5 -46.12 15.85 30.22
C SER A 5 -46.55 14.89 31.36
N PRO A 6 -46.98 13.59 31.18
CA PRO A 6 -46.74 12.64 30.06
C PRO A 6 -47.85 11.57 29.78
N ARG A 7 -47.57 10.65 28.83
CA ARG A 7 -47.86 9.17 28.77
C ARG A 7 -48.57 8.64 27.51
N ALA A 8 -47.78 7.82 26.79
CA ALA A 8 -48.04 6.54 26.11
C ALA A 8 -49.49 6.04 25.93
N LEU A 9 -49.76 5.49 24.72
CA LEU A 9 -50.30 4.14 24.46
C LEU A 9 -50.36 3.88 22.93
N ALA A 10 -49.68 2.85 22.45
CA ALA A 10 -50.09 2.05 21.30
C ALA A 10 -50.78 0.79 21.87
N PRO A 11 -51.74 0.10 21.19
CA PRO A 11 -51.36 -0.81 20.10
C PRO A 11 -52.49 -1.18 19.06
N SER A 12 -52.14 -2.10 18.17
CA SER A 12 -53.01 -3.03 17.39
C SER A 12 -53.77 -2.48 16.18
N TRP A 13 -54.02 -3.20 15.08
CA TRP A 13 -53.40 -4.32 14.33
C TRP A 13 -54.27 -4.40 13.04
N LEU A 14 -53.71 -4.98 11.97
CA LEU A 14 -54.38 -5.62 10.81
C LEU A 14 -54.77 -4.82 9.54
N ARG A 15 -54.18 -5.34 8.44
CA ARG A 15 -54.66 -5.53 7.06
C ARG A 15 -54.50 -4.38 6.05
N ALA A 16 -53.62 -4.61 5.08
CA ALA A 16 -54.04 -5.04 3.73
C ALA A 16 -52.87 -5.64 2.94
N LEU A 17 -53.08 -6.87 2.45
CA LEU A 17 -52.34 -7.48 1.34
C LEU A 17 -52.90 -6.90 0.03
N THR A 18 -52.02 -6.61 -0.93
CA THR A 18 -52.12 -7.01 -2.34
C THR A 18 -51.04 -6.29 -3.14
N LEU A 19 -50.19 -7.04 -3.85
CA LEU A 19 -49.63 -6.59 -5.13
C LEU A 19 -49.16 -7.82 -5.90
N SER A 20 -50.03 -8.25 -6.78
CA SER A 20 -49.72 -9.10 -7.93
C SER A 20 -49.09 -8.22 -9.00
N SER A 21 -47.99 -8.65 -9.61
CA SER A 21 -47.54 -8.14 -10.91
C SER A 21 -46.86 -9.26 -11.66
N PHE A 22 -47.40 -9.51 -12.86
CA PHE A 22 -47.05 -10.58 -13.79
C PHE A 22 -45.67 -10.38 -14.42
N ALA A 23 -45.11 -11.52 -14.81
CA ALA A 23 -43.92 -11.68 -15.63
C ALA A 23 -44.05 -11.07 -17.04
N MET A 24 -42.95 -10.48 -17.52
CA MET A 24 -42.43 -10.61 -18.88
C MET A 24 -40.90 -10.77 -18.71
N GLY A 25 -40.22 -11.78 -19.23
CA GLY A 25 -40.31 -12.23 -20.61
C GLY A 25 -39.20 -11.53 -21.41
N GLY A 26 -37.95 -11.90 -21.16
CA GLY A 26 -36.77 -11.34 -21.82
C GLY A 26 -35.56 -12.23 -21.59
N LEU A 27 -35.47 -13.31 -22.36
CA LEU A 27 -34.26 -14.11 -22.51
C LEU A 27 -33.15 -13.21 -23.10
N LEU A 28 -32.22 -12.80 -22.25
CA LEU A 28 -30.85 -12.53 -22.69
C LEU A 28 -30.02 -13.75 -22.30
N VAL A 29 -29.81 -14.63 -23.27
CA VAL A 29 -28.76 -15.64 -23.20
C VAL A 29 -27.44 -14.87 -23.24
N ALA A 30 -26.97 -14.45 -22.06
CA ALA A 30 -25.57 -14.14 -21.89
C ALA A 30 -24.82 -15.48 -22.04
N ALA A 31 -23.98 -15.57 -23.06
CA ALA A 31 -23.04 -16.65 -23.20
C ALA A 31 -22.30 -16.87 -21.87
N PRO A 32 -21.95 -18.12 -21.50
CA PRO A 32 -21.07 -18.32 -20.37
C PRO A 32 -19.74 -17.67 -20.73
N ALA A 33 -19.48 -16.48 -20.17
CA ALA A 33 -18.12 -16.05 -19.95
C ALA A 33 -17.46 -17.24 -19.26
N HIS A 34 -16.56 -17.91 -19.98
CA HIS A 34 -15.81 -19.03 -19.43
C HIS A 34 -15.27 -18.53 -18.10
N ALA A 35 -15.62 -19.24 -17.03
CA ALA A 35 -15.03 -19.03 -15.73
C ALA A 35 -13.53 -18.95 -15.95
N ALA A 36 -12.95 -17.77 -15.84
CA ALA A 36 -11.53 -17.65 -15.71
C ALA A 36 -11.21 -18.48 -14.48
N GLU A 37 -10.46 -19.58 -14.63
CA GLU A 37 -9.88 -20.28 -13.51
C GLU A 37 -9.05 -19.24 -12.75
N THR A 38 -9.62 -18.67 -11.69
CA THR A 38 -9.05 -17.52 -10.99
C THR A 38 -7.88 -17.99 -10.16
N THR A 39 -6.69 -17.93 -10.76
CA THR A 39 -5.41 -18.34 -10.18
C THR A 39 -5.09 -17.50 -8.94
N GLU A 40 -4.67 -18.14 -7.85
CA GLU A 40 -4.05 -17.46 -6.72
C GLU A 40 -2.80 -16.68 -7.16
N ALA A 41 -2.51 -15.52 -6.56
CA ALA A 41 -1.24 -14.86 -6.80
C ALA A 41 -0.09 -15.81 -6.47
N PRO A 42 0.82 -16.13 -7.41
CA PRO A 42 1.89 -17.09 -7.17
C PRO A 42 2.76 -16.74 -5.95
N ALA A 43 3.01 -15.44 -5.75
CA ALA A 43 3.84 -14.91 -4.69
C ALA A 43 3.21 -13.63 -4.10
N THR A 44 3.35 -13.44 -2.80
CA THR A 44 2.99 -12.19 -2.11
C THR A 44 4.09 -11.81 -1.12
N ILE A 45 4.69 -10.63 -1.28
CA ILE A 45 5.68 -10.11 -0.32
C ILE A 45 4.92 -9.56 0.89
N VAL A 46 5.05 -10.21 2.05
CA VAL A 46 4.25 -9.89 3.25
C VAL A 46 5.01 -9.01 4.25
N ASP A 47 6.34 -9.02 4.21
CA ASP A 47 7.20 -8.20 5.07
C ASP A 47 8.57 -7.92 4.44
N VAL A 48 9.14 -6.75 4.74
CA VAL A 48 10.48 -6.33 4.33
C VAL A 48 11.11 -5.57 5.50
N SER A 49 12.27 -6.04 5.97
CA SER A 49 12.99 -5.43 7.09
C SER A 49 14.50 -5.57 6.94
N MET A 50 15.26 -4.88 7.79
CA MET A 50 16.70 -5.14 7.94
C MET A 50 16.93 -5.99 9.19
N GLN A 51 17.68 -7.08 9.04
CA GLN A 51 18.13 -7.93 10.15
C GLN A 51 19.63 -8.17 10.01
N ASP A 52 20.40 -7.91 11.07
CA ASP A 52 21.85 -8.10 11.09
C ASP A 52 22.62 -7.40 9.94
N GLY A 53 22.08 -6.30 9.42
CA GLY A 53 22.65 -5.55 8.29
C GLY A 53 22.32 -6.13 6.91
N GLU A 54 21.42 -7.11 6.84
CA GLU A 54 20.94 -7.72 5.60
C GLU A 54 19.45 -7.41 5.39
N LEU A 55 19.04 -7.26 4.13
CA LEU A 55 17.63 -7.08 3.78
C LEU A 55 16.94 -8.44 3.88
N THR A 56 15.96 -8.55 4.76
CA THR A 56 15.14 -9.75 4.93
C THR A 56 13.77 -9.52 4.33
N ALA A 57 13.35 -10.41 3.44
CA ALA A 57 12.03 -10.43 2.85
C ALA A 57 11.28 -11.70 3.25
N ARG A 58 10.00 -11.56 3.60
CA ARG A 58 9.09 -12.70 3.79
C ARG A 58 8.11 -12.76 2.65
N ILE A 59 8.05 -13.93 2.02
CA ILE A 59 7.22 -14.17 0.84
C ILE A 59 6.27 -15.31 1.15
N ARG A 60 4.97 -15.09 0.96
CA ARG A 60 3.94 -16.11 1.03
C ARG A 60 3.67 -16.66 -0.37
N TRP A 61 3.70 -17.97 -0.51
CA TRP A 61 3.44 -18.65 -1.78
C TRP A 61 2.00 -19.11 -1.87
N SER A 62 1.51 -19.18 -3.10
CA SER A 62 0.20 -19.74 -3.41
C SER A 62 0.02 -21.14 -2.81
N ALA A 63 -1.16 -21.44 -2.27
CA ALA A 63 -1.52 -22.81 -1.89
C ALA A 63 -1.76 -23.74 -3.09
N GLU A 64 -2.00 -23.17 -4.27
CA GLU A 64 -2.22 -23.88 -5.53
C GLU A 64 -0.87 -24.18 -6.20
N SER A 65 -0.41 -25.43 -6.12
CA SER A 65 0.90 -25.83 -6.68
C SER A 65 1.03 -25.60 -8.19
N SER A 66 -0.08 -25.66 -8.93
CA SER A 66 -0.12 -25.35 -10.38
C SER A 66 0.15 -23.89 -10.70
N ALA A 67 -0.01 -22.99 -9.72
CA ALA A 67 0.28 -21.57 -9.86
C ALA A 67 1.76 -21.23 -9.56
N LEU A 68 2.54 -22.18 -9.05
CA LEU A 68 3.92 -21.95 -8.62
C LEU A 68 4.94 -22.38 -9.68
N PRO A 69 5.92 -21.53 -10.00
CA PRO A 69 7.09 -21.95 -10.78
C PRO A 69 8.03 -22.83 -9.95
N GLU A 70 8.89 -23.60 -10.62
CA GLU A 70 9.88 -24.48 -9.97
C GLU A 70 10.97 -23.69 -9.21
N GLU A 71 11.40 -22.56 -9.76
CA GLU A 71 12.41 -21.67 -9.20
C GLU A 71 12.06 -20.21 -9.49
N VAL A 72 12.33 -19.35 -8.51
CA VAL A 72 12.21 -17.89 -8.64
C VAL A 72 13.48 -17.21 -8.15
N GLU A 73 13.71 -16.02 -8.67
CA GLU A 73 14.73 -15.11 -8.19
C GLU A 73 14.06 -13.98 -7.40
N VAL A 74 14.55 -13.75 -6.18
CA VAL A 74 14.19 -12.59 -5.36
C VAL A 74 15.31 -11.59 -5.48
N LEU A 75 15.04 -10.44 -6.08
CA LEU A 75 16.02 -9.42 -6.40
C LEU A 75 15.74 -8.10 -5.70
N SER A 76 16.79 -7.46 -5.20
CA SER A 76 16.79 -6.08 -4.76
C SER A 76 17.33 -5.18 -5.88
N TYR A 77 16.63 -4.08 -6.12
CA TYR A 77 17.00 -3.00 -7.03
C TYR A 77 17.20 -1.71 -6.23
N ASP A 78 18.29 -1.01 -6.50
CA ASP A 78 18.56 0.31 -5.90
C ASP A 78 17.66 1.42 -6.47
N GLY A 79 17.80 2.64 -5.94
CA GLY A 79 17.04 3.81 -6.41
C GLY A 79 17.42 4.29 -7.82
N THR A 80 18.32 3.58 -8.51
CA THR A 80 18.65 3.76 -9.93
C THR A 80 18.18 2.60 -10.81
N ASP A 81 17.34 1.73 -10.25
CA ASP A 81 16.83 0.49 -10.88
C ASP A 81 17.94 -0.48 -11.31
N LYS A 82 19.09 -0.46 -10.62
CA LYS A 82 20.15 -1.45 -10.82
C LYS A 82 20.00 -2.58 -9.81
N PRO A 83 20.09 -3.85 -10.24
CA PRO A 83 20.05 -4.97 -9.32
C PRO A 83 21.30 -4.96 -8.44
N THR A 84 21.12 -5.08 -7.12
CA THR A 84 22.21 -5.03 -6.13
C THR A 84 22.47 -6.38 -5.47
N ALA A 85 21.42 -7.16 -5.22
CA ALA A 85 21.50 -8.49 -4.63
C ALA A 85 20.36 -9.37 -5.16
N GLY A 86 20.57 -10.68 -5.07
CA GLY A 86 19.59 -11.66 -5.50
C GLY A 86 19.81 -13.03 -4.88
N GLU A 87 18.71 -13.74 -4.61
CA GLU A 87 18.73 -15.11 -4.11
C GLU A 87 17.73 -15.96 -4.91
N ARG A 88 18.08 -17.22 -5.14
CA ARG A 88 17.20 -18.20 -5.79
C ARG A 88 16.54 -19.07 -4.74
N ILE A 89 15.24 -19.28 -4.89
CA ILE A 89 14.47 -20.16 -4.01
C ILE A 89 13.49 -20.99 -4.83
N SER A 90 13.17 -22.16 -4.30
CA SER A 90 12.10 -23.02 -4.83
C SER A 90 10.85 -22.81 -3.97
N PRO A 91 9.78 -22.21 -4.52
CA PRO A 91 8.52 -22.03 -3.82
C PRO A 91 7.95 -23.34 -3.29
N LYS A 92 7.34 -23.29 -2.12
CA LYS A 92 6.58 -24.41 -1.55
C LYS A 92 5.13 -23.97 -1.34
N ALA A 93 4.20 -24.75 -1.86
CA ALA A 93 2.79 -24.43 -1.86
C ALA A 93 2.25 -24.16 -0.45
N GLY A 94 1.67 -22.97 -0.24
CA GLY A 94 1.09 -22.54 1.02
C GLY A 94 2.09 -22.25 2.14
N GLU A 95 3.40 -22.29 1.88
CA GLU A 95 4.43 -21.95 2.86
C GLU A 95 4.88 -20.49 2.73
N GLU A 96 5.52 -19.98 3.79
CA GLU A 96 6.26 -18.72 3.76
C GLU A 96 7.75 -19.01 3.65
N SER A 97 8.44 -18.28 2.79
CA SER A 97 9.89 -18.28 2.71
C SER A 97 10.45 -16.98 3.27
N GLU A 98 11.49 -17.09 4.08
CA GLU A 98 12.32 -15.97 4.49
C GLU A 98 13.58 -15.96 3.63
N VAL A 99 13.88 -14.81 3.03
CA VAL A 99 15.02 -14.62 2.14
C VAL A 99 15.87 -13.48 2.68
N LYS A 100 17.16 -13.74 2.90
CA LYS A 100 18.14 -12.72 3.27
C LYS A 100 18.97 -12.34 2.06
N LEU A 101 18.95 -11.06 1.71
CA LEU A 101 19.67 -10.50 0.56
C LEU A 101 20.87 -9.70 1.07
N SER A 102 21.98 -10.39 1.25
CA SER A 102 23.23 -9.77 1.67
C SER A 102 23.72 -8.77 0.62
N GLY A 103 24.02 -7.54 1.03
CA GLY A 103 24.47 -6.48 0.13
C GLY A 103 23.37 -5.82 -0.72
N ALA A 104 22.09 -6.09 -0.45
CA ALA A 104 20.97 -5.41 -1.10
C ALA A 104 21.01 -3.88 -0.91
N VAL A 105 21.35 -3.44 0.31
CA VAL A 105 21.48 -2.03 0.67
C VAL A 105 22.94 -1.72 0.98
N ARG A 106 23.56 -0.87 0.17
CA ARG A 106 24.97 -0.45 0.37
C ARG A 106 25.09 1.04 0.65
N GLU A 107 24.66 1.85 -0.31
CA GLU A 107 24.94 3.30 -0.34
C GLU A 107 23.69 4.06 -0.81
N PRO A 108 22.60 4.07 -0.01
CA PRO A 108 21.35 4.74 -0.36
C PRO A 108 21.51 6.27 -0.50
N TRP A 109 22.54 6.86 0.12
CA TRP A 109 22.87 8.28 -0.07
C TRP A 109 23.43 8.60 -1.47
N GLU A 110 23.88 7.60 -2.24
CA GLU A 110 24.34 7.77 -3.63
C GLU A 110 23.26 7.32 -4.63
N THR A 111 22.62 6.18 -4.32
CA THR A 111 21.70 5.47 -5.22
C THR A 111 20.23 5.84 -5.01
N GLY A 112 19.87 6.36 -3.85
CA GLY A 112 18.49 6.70 -3.47
C GLY A 112 18.00 5.93 -2.24
N TRP A 113 17.14 6.58 -1.46
CA TRP A 113 16.56 6.04 -0.23
C TRP A 113 15.31 5.17 -0.48
N ALA A 114 14.62 5.36 -1.60
CA ALA A 114 13.55 4.47 -2.04
C ALA A 114 14.13 3.41 -2.99
N GLN A 115 13.85 2.15 -2.72
CA GLN A 115 14.36 0.99 -3.43
C GLN A 115 13.23 0.00 -3.72
N ARG A 116 13.53 -1.09 -4.45
CA ARG A 116 12.49 -2.03 -4.90
C ARG A 116 12.93 -3.48 -4.78
N LEU A 117 12.05 -4.29 -4.22
CA LEU A 117 12.19 -5.75 -4.14
C LEU A 117 11.28 -6.39 -5.19
N VAL A 118 11.79 -7.39 -5.91
CA VAL A 118 11.08 -8.07 -7.00
C VAL A 118 11.21 -9.57 -6.84
N VAL A 119 10.09 -10.29 -6.96
CA VAL A 119 10.07 -11.75 -7.14
C VAL A 119 9.77 -12.01 -8.61
N ARG A 120 10.67 -12.71 -9.30
CA ARG A 120 10.53 -13.00 -10.73
C ARG A 120 10.82 -14.46 -11.08
N GLU A 121 10.20 -14.93 -12.15
CA GLU A 121 10.51 -16.22 -12.75
C GLU A 121 11.78 -16.16 -13.61
N ALA A 122 12.32 -17.34 -13.94
CA ALA A 122 13.46 -17.50 -14.85
C ALA A 122 13.21 -16.89 -16.24
N LYS A 123 11.96 -16.83 -16.71
CA LYS A 123 11.57 -16.20 -17.99
C LYS A 123 11.47 -14.67 -17.91
N GLY A 124 11.75 -14.08 -16.74
CA GLY A 124 11.72 -12.63 -16.51
C GLY A 124 10.36 -12.06 -16.13
N GLN A 125 9.33 -12.90 -15.97
CA GLN A 125 8.01 -12.46 -15.52
C GLN A 125 8.06 -12.07 -14.03
N GLU A 126 7.64 -10.85 -13.72
CA GLU A 126 7.46 -10.37 -12.35
C GLU A 126 6.19 -10.99 -11.74
N LEU A 127 6.35 -11.65 -10.59
CA LEU A 127 5.27 -12.26 -9.83
C LEU A 127 4.76 -11.33 -8.72
N ALA A 128 5.69 -10.64 -8.07
CA ALA A 128 5.41 -9.67 -7.02
C ALA A 128 6.49 -8.60 -7.01
N SER A 129 6.12 -7.38 -6.62
CA SER A 129 7.05 -6.29 -6.36
C SER A 129 6.58 -5.46 -5.19
N GLN A 130 7.52 -5.02 -4.37
CA GLN A 130 7.26 -4.16 -3.23
C GLN A 130 8.39 -3.14 -3.14
N ALA A 131 8.03 -1.85 -3.17
CA ALA A 131 8.98 -0.79 -2.84
C ALA A 131 9.35 -0.86 -1.36
N TYR A 132 10.55 -0.45 -0.99
CA TYR A 132 10.92 -0.31 0.41
C TYR A 132 11.76 0.94 0.61
N ASP A 133 11.56 1.56 1.76
CA ASP A 133 12.26 2.78 2.14
C ASP A 133 13.41 2.41 3.06
N VAL A 134 14.59 2.88 2.68
CA VAL A 134 15.81 2.81 3.46
C VAL A 134 15.93 4.09 4.28
N SER A 135 16.33 3.95 5.53
CA SER A 135 16.59 5.07 6.42
C SER A 135 17.77 4.77 7.33
N LEU A 136 18.10 5.71 8.20
CA LEU A 136 19.08 5.53 9.25
C LEU A 136 18.36 5.45 10.60
N ALA A 137 18.77 4.48 11.41
CA ALA A 137 18.53 4.48 12.85
C ALA A 137 19.86 4.72 13.54
N CYS A 138 19.91 5.74 14.40
CA CYS A 138 21.14 6.13 15.07
C CYS A 138 21.06 5.81 16.56
N GLU A 139 22.13 5.19 17.07
CA GLU A 139 22.28 4.96 18.50
C GLU A 139 22.70 6.23 19.22
N ASP A 140 23.51 7.05 18.53
CA ASP A 140 23.99 8.34 18.97
C ASP A 140 24.15 9.29 17.77
N GLU A 141 24.58 10.53 17.99
CA GLU A 141 24.73 11.54 16.94
C GLU A 141 25.84 11.22 15.90
N LYS A 142 26.65 10.17 16.13
CA LYS A 142 27.81 9.82 15.31
C LYS A 142 27.70 8.44 14.68
N THR A 143 26.87 7.55 15.20
CA THR A 143 26.83 6.15 14.80
C THR A 143 25.40 5.74 14.47
N CYS A 144 25.23 5.31 13.21
CA CYS A 144 23.95 4.87 12.69
C CYS A 144 24.07 3.51 12.01
N GLN A 145 22.92 2.91 11.76
CA GLN A 145 22.78 1.70 10.96
C GLN A 145 21.66 1.88 9.96
N LEU A 146 21.75 1.14 8.85
CA LEU A 146 20.71 1.12 7.83
C LEU A 146 19.50 0.34 8.33
N THR A 147 18.32 0.91 8.14
CA THR A 147 17.04 0.25 8.34
C THR A 147 16.28 0.24 7.02
N ALA A 148 15.40 -0.75 6.86
CA ALA A 148 14.47 -0.82 5.76
C ALA A 148 13.09 -1.13 6.30
N ALA A 149 12.08 -0.54 5.67
CA ALA A 149 10.68 -0.82 5.94
C ALA A 149 9.91 -0.91 4.61
N PRO A 150 8.79 -1.66 4.57
CA PRO A 150 7.94 -1.71 3.39
C PRO A 150 7.48 -0.30 3.05
N GLY A 151 7.69 0.14 1.82
CA GLY A 151 7.52 1.51 1.38
C GLY A 151 6.53 1.66 0.23
N ILE A 152 6.61 2.80 -0.46
CA ILE A 152 5.89 3.05 -1.70
C ILE A 152 6.86 3.41 -2.82
N SER A 153 6.45 3.21 -4.07
CA SER A 153 7.28 3.62 -5.21
C SER A 153 7.19 5.14 -5.36
N ALA A 154 8.34 5.79 -5.47
CA ALA A 154 8.41 7.23 -5.69
C ALA A 154 9.51 7.55 -6.69
N SER A 155 9.36 8.63 -7.46
CA SER A 155 10.46 9.09 -8.33
C SER A 155 11.62 9.57 -7.47
N ARG A 156 12.85 9.52 -8.00
CA ARG A 156 14.08 9.86 -7.27
C ARG A 156 14.06 11.27 -6.66
N GLU A 157 13.26 12.18 -7.22
CA GLU A 157 13.10 13.55 -6.74
C GLU A 157 12.14 13.69 -5.55
N VAL A 158 11.42 12.63 -5.21
CA VAL A 158 10.47 12.59 -4.10
C VAL A 158 11.14 11.95 -2.89
N LEU A 159 11.10 12.66 -1.76
CA LEU A 159 11.67 12.20 -0.50
C LEU A 159 10.62 11.45 0.30
N HIS A 160 10.95 10.26 0.79
CA HIS A 160 10.09 9.58 1.74
C HIS A 160 10.24 10.17 3.14
N VAL A 161 9.12 10.37 3.83
CA VAL A 161 9.07 10.79 5.24
C VAL A 161 8.04 9.96 6.00
N SER A 162 8.42 9.50 7.19
CA SER A 162 7.49 8.84 8.11
C SER A 162 6.42 9.82 8.58
N ASN A 163 5.29 9.30 9.05
CA ASN A 163 4.23 10.13 9.62
C ASN A 163 4.71 10.92 10.86
N ALA A 164 5.66 10.37 11.62
CA ALA A 164 6.25 11.03 12.78
C ALA A 164 7.12 12.21 12.33
N LEU A 165 8.04 11.99 11.38
CA LEU A 165 8.87 13.06 10.84
C LEU A 165 8.03 14.13 10.14
N GLN A 166 7.05 13.74 9.32
CA GLN A 166 6.14 14.67 8.65
C GLN A 166 5.42 15.60 9.63
N LYS A 167 4.96 15.07 10.76
CA LYS A 167 4.33 15.84 11.84
C LYS A 167 5.33 16.80 12.48
N THR A 168 6.53 16.34 12.81
CA THR A 168 7.60 17.18 13.39
C THR A 168 7.98 18.32 12.46
N LEU A 169 8.22 18.05 11.17
CA LEU A 169 8.49 19.05 10.15
C LEU A 169 7.36 20.09 10.05
N GLY A 170 6.10 19.65 10.09
CA GLY A 170 4.93 20.54 10.10
C GLY A 170 4.85 21.44 11.34
N THR A 171 5.34 20.98 12.49
CA THR A 171 5.46 21.80 13.70
C THR A 171 6.60 22.81 13.57
N LEU A 172 7.77 22.41 13.07
CA LEU A 172 8.91 23.30 12.82
C LEU A 172 8.53 24.46 11.91
N ASP A 173 7.86 24.16 10.79
CA ASP A 173 7.41 25.18 9.83
C ASP A 173 6.48 26.22 10.47
N LYS A 174 5.61 25.80 11.41
CA LYS A 174 4.67 26.69 12.10
C LYS A 174 5.33 27.53 13.20
N GLU A 175 6.25 26.94 13.95
CA GLU A 175 6.86 27.59 15.13
C GLU A 175 8.01 28.51 14.75
N LEU A 176 8.87 28.08 13.82
CA LEU A 176 10.10 28.79 13.49
C LEU A 176 9.87 29.83 12.39
N GLY A 177 8.91 29.58 11.50
CA GLY A 177 8.59 30.50 10.41
C GLY A 177 9.84 30.90 9.64
N THR A 178 10.04 32.21 9.45
CA THR A 178 11.15 32.75 8.66
C THR A 178 12.50 32.71 9.37
N LYS A 179 12.57 32.21 10.62
CA LYS A 179 13.85 32.07 11.32
C LYS A 179 14.64 30.93 10.72
N GLU A 180 15.94 31.11 10.63
CA GLU A 180 16.86 30.03 10.25
C GLU A 180 16.97 29.01 11.38
N PHE A 181 16.98 27.73 11.00
CA PHE A 181 17.12 26.62 11.92
C PHE A 181 17.83 25.45 11.27
N ASP A 182 18.65 24.76 12.06
CA ASP A 182 19.22 23.47 11.67
C ASP A 182 18.13 22.40 11.71
N LEU A 183 17.81 21.84 10.55
CA LEU A 183 16.75 20.86 10.39
C LEU A 183 16.97 19.63 11.27
N VAL A 184 18.18 19.08 11.24
CA VAL A 184 18.48 17.81 11.91
C VAL A 184 18.49 18.03 13.42
N HIS A 185 19.12 19.12 13.86
CA HIS A 185 19.15 19.48 15.28
C HIS A 185 17.76 19.74 15.85
N GLU A 186 16.91 20.52 15.16
CA GLU A 186 15.58 20.86 15.67
C GLU A 186 14.61 19.67 15.70
N VAL A 187 14.74 18.74 14.76
CA VAL A 187 14.01 17.46 14.79
C VAL A 187 14.49 16.64 15.99
N ALA A 188 15.80 16.46 16.14
CA ALA A 188 16.37 15.65 17.22
C ALA A 188 16.08 16.20 18.61
N ARG A 189 16.05 17.53 18.77
CA ARG A 189 15.68 18.18 20.03
C ARG A 189 14.25 17.84 20.46
N ARG A 190 13.32 17.66 19.50
CA ARG A 190 11.91 17.39 19.78
C ARG A 190 11.62 15.90 19.88
N GLU A 191 12.16 15.12 18.96
CA GLU A 191 11.97 13.68 18.86
C GLU A 191 13.32 13.01 18.55
N PRO A 192 14.13 12.70 19.58
CA PRO A 192 15.48 12.16 19.40
C PRO A 192 15.54 10.87 18.57
N SER A 193 14.49 10.05 18.63
CA SER A 193 14.37 8.80 17.84
C SER A 193 14.34 9.04 16.33
N LEU A 194 14.02 10.26 15.89
CA LEU A 194 13.95 10.62 14.47
C LEU A 194 15.27 11.18 13.94
N PHE A 195 16.34 11.27 14.73
CA PHE A 195 17.61 11.86 14.30
C PHE A 195 18.16 11.21 13.02
N GLY A 196 18.18 9.88 12.95
CA GLY A 196 18.66 9.16 11.75
C GLY A 196 17.76 9.35 10.52
N GLU A 197 16.44 9.35 10.73
CA GLU A 197 15.49 9.64 9.65
C GLU A 197 15.66 11.07 9.14
N ALA A 198 15.84 12.03 10.05
CA ALA A 198 16.09 13.44 9.71
C ALA A 198 17.39 13.63 8.95
N LEU A 199 18.47 12.92 9.30
CA LEU A 199 19.73 12.91 8.54
C LEU A 199 19.53 12.37 7.12
N SER A 200 18.83 11.25 6.98
CA SER A 200 18.55 10.62 5.68
C SER A 200 17.72 11.54 4.80
N TYR A 201 16.67 12.14 5.37
CA TYR A 201 15.82 13.13 4.73
C TYR A 201 16.60 14.40 4.33
N ALA A 202 17.44 14.93 5.22
CA ALA A 202 18.31 16.08 4.94
C ALA A 202 19.27 15.80 3.78
N GLN A 203 19.91 14.62 3.77
CA GLN A 203 20.80 14.20 2.70
C GLN A 203 20.07 14.06 1.36
N GLY A 204 18.85 13.50 1.34
CA GLY A 204 18.05 13.43 0.11
C GLY A 204 17.61 14.80 -0.40
N ARG A 205 17.37 15.75 0.52
CA ARG A 205 16.88 17.10 0.18
C ARG A 205 17.95 18.02 -0.36
N VAL A 206 19.17 17.95 0.14
CA VAL A 206 20.28 18.79 -0.31
C VAL A 206 20.76 18.30 -1.69
N LYS A 207 20.30 18.95 -2.75
CA LYS A 207 20.88 18.77 -4.09
C LYS A 207 22.11 19.67 -4.21
N TYR A 208 23.29 19.10 -4.41
CA TYR A 208 24.55 19.84 -4.54
C TYR A 208 24.45 20.87 -5.69
N GLY A 209 24.40 22.17 -5.36
CA GLY A 209 24.33 23.28 -6.31
C GLY A 209 23.95 24.60 -5.62
N PRO A 210 24.28 25.78 -6.19
CA PRO A 210 23.99 27.07 -5.57
C PRO A 210 22.47 27.29 -5.48
N ALA A 211 21.97 27.42 -4.25
CA ALA A 211 20.57 27.67 -3.96
C ALA A 211 20.33 29.18 -3.84
N GLU A 212 20.10 29.88 -4.96
CA GLU A 212 19.53 31.23 -4.88
C GLU A 212 18.01 31.11 -4.73
N GLY A 213 17.49 31.50 -3.56
CA GLY A 213 16.05 31.60 -3.30
C GLY A 213 15.39 30.33 -2.73
N CYS A 214 14.08 30.19 -2.97
CA CYS A 214 13.28 29.12 -2.40
C CYS A 214 13.38 27.83 -3.21
N GLN A 215 13.71 26.75 -2.51
CA GLN A 215 13.77 25.41 -3.06
C GLN A 215 12.57 24.61 -2.62
N CYS A 216 11.88 23.98 -3.58
CA CYS A 216 10.78 23.08 -3.28
C CYS A 216 11.17 21.63 -3.57
N ALA A 217 10.89 20.75 -2.62
CA ALA A 217 11.04 19.32 -2.76
C ALA A 217 9.68 18.65 -2.63
N TRP A 218 9.50 17.57 -3.39
CA TRP A 218 8.36 16.69 -3.21
C TRP A 218 8.65 15.72 -2.08
N GLU A 219 7.65 15.51 -1.23
CA GLU A 219 7.70 14.57 -0.13
C GLU A 219 6.54 13.60 -0.25
N THR A 220 6.78 12.34 0.09
CA THR A 220 5.72 11.35 0.17
C THR A 220 5.67 10.70 1.54
N SER A 221 4.46 10.55 2.07
CA SER A 221 4.17 9.72 3.22
C SER A 221 3.06 8.72 2.86
N TYR A 222 3.04 7.59 3.56
CA TYR A 222 2.00 6.59 3.40
C TYR A 222 1.51 6.04 4.74
N ALA A 223 0.36 5.40 4.69
CA ALA A 223 -0.17 4.62 5.78
C ALA A 223 -0.85 3.38 5.22
N ARG A 224 -0.43 2.21 5.69
CA ARG A 224 -1.06 0.93 5.39
C ARG A 224 -1.55 0.32 6.69
N SER A 225 -2.75 -0.24 6.67
CA SER A 225 -3.30 -1.01 7.79
C SER A 225 -4.08 -2.18 7.25
N ASN A 226 -3.91 -3.35 7.85
CA ASN A 226 -4.71 -4.53 7.55
C ASN A 226 -4.99 -5.27 8.85
N THR A 227 -6.22 -5.76 9.02
CA THR A 227 -6.59 -6.62 10.15
C THR A 227 -5.84 -7.96 10.17
N SER A 228 -5.18 -8.35 9.06
CA SER A 228 -4.33 -9.53 8.96
C SER A 228 -2.90 -9.35 9.50
N GLY A 229 -2.51 -8.13 9.89
CA GLY A 229 -1.15 -7.83 10.36
C GLY A 229 -0.07 -7.87 9.28
N THR A 230 -0.46 -7.92 8.00
CA THR A 230 0.47 -7.88 6.85
C THR A 230 0.76 -6.44 6.41
N THR A 231 1.83 -6.27 5.63
CA THR A 231 2.23 -4.97 5.06
C THR A 231 1.47 -4.61 3.78
N LEU A 232 0.48 -5.43 3.38
CA LEU A 232 -0.29 -5.31 2.14
C LEU A 232 -1.38 -4.22 2.17
N GLY A 233 -1.61 -3.60 3.33
CA GLY A 233 -2.62 -2.56 3.50
C GLY A 233 -4.01 -3.00 3.05
N ALA A 234 -4.57 -2.35 2.03
CA ALA A 234 -5.87 -2.66 1.44
C ALA A 234 -5.96 -4.04 0.75
N ALA A 235 -4.85 -4.65 0.32
CA ALA A 235 -4.89 -5.96 -0.34
C ALA A 235 -4.97 -7.10 0.68
N HIS A 236 -5.71 -8.17 0.34
CA HIS A 236 -5.93 -9.32 1.23
C HIS A 236 -6.43 -10.56 0.47
N ASP A 237 -6.32 -11.74 1.08
CA ASP A 237 -6.91 -13.00 0.63
C ASP A 237 -7.53 -13.72 1.82
N LEU A 238 -8.85 -13.93 1.75
CA LEU A 238 -9.62 -14.66 2.73
C LEU A 238 -10.11 -15.94 2.07
N PHE A 239 -9.76 -17.09 2.65
CA PHE A 239 -10.26 -18.37 2.16
C PHE A 239 -10.84 -19.21 3.30
N ALA A 240 -12.14 -19.45 3.24
CA ALA A 240 -12.90 -20.18 4.25
C ALA A 240 -13.35 -21.53 3.67
N ARG A 241 -12.84 -22.63 4.23
CA ARG A 241 -13.24 -24.00 3.91
C ARG A 241 -13.16 -24.93 5.14
N PRO A 242 -13.86 -26.08 5.14
CA PRO A 242 -13.72 -27.10 6.17
C PRO A 242 -12.28 -27.63 6.25
N LEU A 243 -11.68 -27.62 7.45
CA LEU A 243 -10.35 -28.21 7.68
C LEU A 243 -10.41 -29.74 7.81
N ARG A 244 -11.57 -30.29 8.22
CA ARG A 244 -11.79 -31.73 8.39
C ARG A 244 -13.03 -32.16 7.62
N GLN A 245 -12.85 -33.13 6.73
CA GLN A 245 -13.89 -33.56 5.78
C GLN A 245 -15.00 -34.40 6.43
N THR A 246 -14.76 -34.94 7.63
CA THR A 246 -15.67 -35.86 8.34
C THR A 246 -16.38 -35.22 9.52
N GLN A 247 -16.20 -33.91 9.73
CA GLN A 247 -16.70 -33.22 10.91
C GLN A 247 -17.51 -31.98 10.52
N ALA A 248 -18.69 -31.83 11.13
CA ALA A 248 -19.48 -30.61 10.99
C ALA A 248 -18.69 -29.42 11.54
N SER A 249 -18.67 -28.33 10.77
CA SER A 249 -17.92 -27.12 11.10
C SER A 249 -18.46 -25.93 10.34
N ASN A 250 -18.27 -24.74 10.87
CA ASN A 250 -18.52 -23.48 10.19
C ASN A 250 -17.42 -22.49 10.55
N ALA A 251 -17.11 -21.59 9.63
CA ALA A 251 -16.22 -20.47 9.92
C ALA A 251 -16.67 -19.25 9.11
N ARG A 252 -16.48 -18.08 9.72
CA ARG A 252 -16.59 -16.79 9.06
C ARG A 252 -15.27 -16.06 9.24
N LEU A 253 -14.64 -15.72 8.13
CA LEU A 253 -13.42 -14.94 8.09
C LEU A 253 -13.75 -13.56 7.54
N SER A 254 -13.11 -12.54 8.09
CA SER A 254 -13.27 -11.16 7.65
C SER A 254 -11.90 -10.48 7.64
N ALA A 255 -11.68 -9.60 6.67
CA ALA A 255 -10.53 -8.72 6.64
C ALA A 255 -10.99 -7.31 6.29
N GLN A 256 -10.30 -6.32 6.85
CA GLN A 256 -10.40 -4.93 6.48
C GLN A 256 -9.01 -4.38 6.25
N GLY A 257 -8.88 -3.57 5.20
CA GLY A 257 -7.62 -2.97 4.82
C GLY A 257 -7.77 -1.52 4.42
N SER A 258 -6.69 -0.75 4.59
CA SER A 258 -6.58 0.61 4.10
C SER A 258 -5.16 0.89 3.64
N SER A 259 -5.04 1.61 2.53
CA SER A 259 -3.76 2.10 2.00
C SER A 259 -3.91 3.54 1.57
N ARG A 260 -3.05 4.41 2.06
CA ARG A 260 -3.05 5.85 1.77
C ARG A 260 -1.68 6.28 1.28
N VAL A 261 -1.66 7.07 0.22
CA VAL A 261 -0.48 7.76 -0.31
C VAL A 261 -0.73 9.26 -0.21
N THR A 262 0.27 10.01 0.26
CA THR A 262 0.21 11.47 0.35
C THR A 262 1.47 12.09 -0.21
N LEU A 263 1.34 12.79 -1.34
CA LEU A 263 2.37 13.60 -1.95
C LEU A 263 2.20 15.07 -1.52
N THR A 264 3.25 15.67 -0.99
CA THR A 264 3.25 17.06 -0.48
C THR A 264 4.42 17.83 -1.08
N LEU A 265 4.20 19.10 -1.41
CA LEU A 265 5.27 20.01 -1.81
C LEU A 265 5.73 20.80 -0.58
N ARG A 266 7.02 20.76 -0.25
CA ARG A 266 7.61 21.62 0.79
C ARG A 266 8.63 22.55 0.20
N CYS A 267 8.52 23.84 0.54
CA CYS A 267 9.41 24.89 0.07
C CYS A 267 10.13 25.55 1.24
N SER A 268 11.46 25.60 1.19
CA SER A 268 12.29 26.34 2.15
C SER A 268 13.32 27.19 1.43
N SER A 269 13.86 28.17 2.13
CA SER A 269 15.11 28.82 1.73
C SER A 269 16.26 28.12 2.44
N LEU A 270 17.31 27.77 1.70
CA LEU A 270 18.55 27.23 2.26
C LEU A 270 19.47 28.39 2.62
N GLY A 271 19.81 28.53 3.90
CA GLY A 271 20.75 29.57 4.37
C GLY A 271 22.20 29.10 4.31
N SER A 272 22.48 27.93 4.90
CA SER A 272 23.81 27.31 4.86
C SER A 272 23.72 25.79 4.99
N ILE A 273 24.83 25.10 4.70
CA ILE A 273 24.97 23.65 4.91
C ILE A 273 26.14 23.42 5.85
N LEU A 274 25.86 22.83 7.01
CA LEU A 274 26.88 22.25 7.87
C LEU A 274 27.13 20.81 7.44
N PHE A 275 28.30 20.27 7.75
CA PHE A 275 28.61 18.87 7.44
C PHE A 275 29.14 18.15 8.67
N GLN A 276 28.68 16.93 8.86
CA GLN A 276 29.12 16.06 9.95
C GLN A 276 29.49 14.68 9.39
N HIS A 277 30.57 14.10 9.92
CA HIS A 277 30.89 12.70 9.67
C HIS A 277 30.02 11.82 10.56
N VAL A 278 29.27 10.92 9.94
CA VAL A 278 28.44 9.90 10.60
C VAL A 278 28.97 8.53 10.20
N GLY A 279 29.31 7.70 11.17
CA GLY A 279 29.69 6.31 10.97
C GLY A 279 28.45 5.45 10.73
N ILE A 280 28.37 4.82 9.57
CA ILE A 280 27.27 3.92 9.21
C ILE A 280 27.76 2.48 9.32
N ARG A 281 27.15 1.72 10.22
CA ARG A 281 27.37 0.29 10.37
C ARG A 281 26.87 -0.46 9.14
N GLN A 282 27.75 -1.26 8.58
CA GLN A 282 27.52 -2.16 7.45
C GLN A 282 27.46 -3.60 7.97
N PRO A 283 26.85 -4.53 7.21
CA PRO A 283 26.92 -5.95 7.52
C PRO A 283 28.38 -6.42 7.73
N GLY A 284 28.60 -7.29 8.71
CA GLY A 284 29.93 -7.75 9.12
C GLY A 284 30.67 -6.82 10.11
N GLY A 285 30.02 -5.77 10.63
CA GLY A 285 30.56 -4.91 11.69
C GLY A 285 31.49 -3.79 11.22
N LEU A 286 31.65 -3.61 9.91
CA LEU A 286 32.39 -2.49 9.33
C LEU A 286 31.63 -1.19 9.55
N VAL A 287 32.33 -0.11 9.93
CA VAL A 287 31.75 1.23 10.07
C VAL A 287 32.32 2.12 8.97
N LYS A 288 31.47 2.55 8.03
CA LYS A 288 31.85 3.47 6.96
C LYS A 288 31.57 4.92 7.39
N PRO A 289 32.57 5.81 7.45
CA PRO A 289 32.32 7.22 7.69
C PRO A 289 31.69 7.85 6.44
N VAL A 290 30.58 8.55 6.61
CA VAL A 290 29.87 9.27 5.54
C VAL A 290 29.69 10.72 5.95
N LEU A 291 30.03 11.63 5.04
CA LEU A 291 29.84 13.07 5.24
C LEU A 291 28.38 13.43 4.96
N MET A 292 27.60 13.64 6.02
CA MET A 292 26.18 13.98 5.94
C MET A 292 25.97 15.48 6.10
N PRO A 293 25.13 16.11 5.25
CA PRO A 293 24.78 17.51 5.37
C PRO A 293 23.74 17.72 6.48
N GLN A 294 23.87 18.87 7.14
CA GLN A 294 22.95 19.42 8.12
C GLN A 294 22.53 20.81 7.61
N PRO A 295 21.48 20.86 6.79
CA PRO A 295 21.06 22.11 6.19
C PRO A 295 20.37 23.00 7.23
N VAL A 296 20.73 24.28 7.18
CA VAL A 296 20.06 25.35 7.91
C VAL A 296 19.01 25.96 6.98
N TYR A 297 17.74 25.77 7.31
CA TYR A 297 16.60 26.24 6.53
C TYR A 297 15.84 27.36 7.22
N SER A 298 15.13 28.16 6.44
CA SER A 298 14.05 29.03 6.89
C SER A 298 12.81 28.84 6.01
N THR A 299 11.61 29.16 6.51
CA THR A 299 10.42 29.09 5.65
C THR A 299 10.51 30.11 4.52
N CYS A 300 10.20 29.67 3.31
CA CYS A 300 10.16 30.54 2.14
C CYS A 300 8.92 31.45 2.11
N ALA A 301 9.11 32.73 1.80
CA ALA A 301 8.04 33.64 1.38
C ALA A 301 7.83 33.54 -0.14
N GLY A 302 7.07 32.53 -0.59
CA GLY A 302 6.81 32.28 -2.01
C GLY A 302 5.94 31.04 -2.20
N THR A 303 4.76 31.22 -2.80
CA THR A 303 3.73 30.18 -2.87
C THR A 303 3.87 29.36 -4.15
N CYS A 304 4.81 28.42 -4.18
CA CYS A 304 4.69 27.36 -5.17
C CYS A 304 3.41 26.58 -4.89
N SER A 305 2.54 26.45 -5.89
CA SER A 305 1.32 25.66 -5.77
C SER A 305 1.53 24.30 -6.41
N GLY A 306 1.25 23.22 -5.67
CA GLY A 306 1.13 21.89 -6.24
C GLY A 306 -0.23 21.70 -6.91
N ARG A 307 -0.25 21.22 -8.14
CA ARG A 307 -1.43 20.63 -8.78
C ARG A 307 -1.23 19.13 -8.85
N PHE A 308 -2.25 18.38 -8.44
CA PHE A 308 -2.15 16.93 -8.36
C PHE A 308 -3.07 16.28 -9.38
N SER A 309 -2.56 15.24 -10.02
CA SER A 309 -3.37 14.26 -10.72
C SER A 309 -3.31 12.95 -9.95
N HIS A 310 -4.44 12.26 -9.88
CA HIS A 310 -4.64 11.02 -9.16
C HIS A 310 -5.09 9.94 -10.11
N PHE A 311 -4.58 8.75 -9.88
CA PHE A 311 -5.06 7.51 -10.44
C PHE A 311 -5.41 6.56 -9.29
N GLY A 312 -6.59 5.97 -9.38
CA GLY A 312 -7.03 4.92 -8.47
C GLY A 312 -7.63 3.78 -9.27
N ARG A 313 -7.22 2.56 -8.97
CA ARG A 313 -7.78 1.32 -9.50
C ARG A 313 -8.04 0.38 -8.35
N ILE A 314 -9.26 -0.13 -8.27
CA ILE A 314 -9.67 -1.12 -7.28
C ILE A 314 -10.07 -2.39 -8.01
N THR A 315 -9.65 -3.52 -7.46
CA THR A 315 -9.91 -4.83 -8.02
C THR A 315 -10.37 -5.74 -6.90
N GLY A 316 -11.30 -6.64 -7.19
CA GLY A 316 -11.75 -7.61 -6.21
C GLY A 316 -12.43 -8.80 -6.83
N LEU A 317 -12.40 -9.91 -6.10
CA LEU A 317 -12.99 -11.18 -6.50
C LEU A 317 -13.65 -11.81 -5.28
N ALA A 318 -14.92 -12.19 -5.44
CA ALA A 318 -15.66 -13.02 -4.50
C ALA A 318 -16.05 -14.32 -5.21
N THR A 319 -15.63 -15.45 -4.65
CA THR A 319 -16.03 -16.79 -5.12
C THR A 319 -16.65 -17.58 -3.99
N ALA A 320 -17.62 -18.42 -4.30
CA ALA A 320 -18.22 -19.30 -3.32
C ALA A 320 -18.74 -20.56 -3.99
N GLN A 321 -18.59 -21.68 -3.29
CA GLN A 321 -19.20 -22.94 -3.66
C GLN A 321 -20.17 -23.32 -2.57
N SER A 322 -21.45 -23.47 -2.92
CA SER A 322 -22.47 -24.03 -2.05
C SER A 322 -22.78 -25.46 -2.47
N THR A 323 -22.95 -26.33 -1.49
CA THR A 323 -23.08 -27.78 -1.69
C THR A 323 -24.37 -28.34 -1.11
N THR A 324 -25.31 -27.45 -0.82
CA THR A 324 -26.64 -27.81 -0.34
C THR A 324 -27.38 -28.68 -1.38
N PRO A 325 -27.76 -29.93 -1.04
CA PRO A 325 -28.56 -30.74 -1.94
C PRO A 325 -30.05 -30.31 -1.89
N PHE A 326 -30.73 -30.44 -3.03
CA PHE A 326 -32.20 -30.33 -3.18
C PHE A 326 -32.96 -31.30 -2.24
N PRO A 327 -34.20 -31.00 -1.77
CA PRO A 327 -35.05 -29.84 -2.06
C PRO A 327 -34.86 -28.71 -1.03
N PRO A 328 -35.36 -27.48 -1.30
CA PRO A 328 -34.63 -26.24 -1.08
C PRO A 328 -34.30 -25.98 0.40
N PRO A 329 -33.04 -25.70 0.75
CA PRO A 329 -32.73 -24.94 1.95
C PRO A 329 -32.73 -23.45 1.61
N THR A 330 -33.31 -22.65 2.50
CA THR A 330 -33.38 -21.19 2.43
C THR A 330 -32.04 -20.48 2.70
N ILE A 331 -30.92 -21.21 2.84
CA ILE A 331 -29.64 -20.66 3.30
C ILE A 331 -28.48 -21.31 2.51
N LEU A 332 -27.69 -20.47 1.83
CA LEU A 332 -26.44 -20.85 1.18
C LEU A 332 -25.41 -21.26 2.24
N ASN A 333 -24.77 -22.42 2.06
CA ASN A 333 -23.78 -22.95 2.99
C ASN A 333 -22.33 -22.56 2.66
N GLY A 334 -22.13 -21.75 1.62
CA GLY A 334 -20.88 -21.09 1.29
C GLY A 334 -21.19 -19.72 0.67
N THR A 335 -20.55 -18.66 1.15
CA THR A 335 -20.75 -17.29 0.67
C THR A 335 -19.46 -16.48 0.77
N ALA A 336 -19.29 -15.49 -0.09
CA ALA A 336 -18.20 -14.51 0.02
C ALA A 336 -18.66 -13.12 -0.41
N MET A 337 -17.96 -12.10 0.07
CA MET A 337 -18.15 -10.70 -0.31
C MET A 337 -16.81 -10.02 -0.40
N GLU A 338 -16.63 -9.19 -1.42
CA GLU A 338 -15.52 -8.25 -1.51
C GLU A 338 -16.05 -6.84 -1.78
N GLN A 339 -15.58 -5.88 -0.99
CA GLN A 339 -15.88 -4.48 -1.13
C GLN A 339 -14.59 -3.66 -1.18
N SER A 340 -14.52 -2.73 -2.13
CA SER A 340 -13.39 -1.80 -2.23
C SER A 340 -13.88 -0.40 -2.59
N SER A 341 -13.21 0.61 -2.04
CA SER A 341 -13.49 2.01 -2.34
C SER A 341 -12.21 2.83 -2.45
N TYR A 342 -12.18 3.78 -3.39
CA TYR A 342 -11.08 4.74 -3.55
C TYR A 342 -11.57 6.16 -3.30
N HIS A 343 -10.82 6.92 -2.51
CA HIS A 343 -11.15 8.26 -2.05
C HIS A 343 -10.02 9.23 -2.36
N LEU A 344 -10.40 10.50 -2.58
CA LEU A 344 -9.47 11.60 -2.82
C LEU A 344 -9.43 12.52 -1.59
N GLY A 345 -8.22 12.82 -1.12
CA GLY A 345 -7.98 13.61 0.07
C GLY A 345 -8.59 12.97 1.32
N ASN A 346 -9.43 13.73 2.00
CA ASN A 346 -10.24 13.26 3.14
C ASN A 346 -11.73 13.28 2.80
N ALA A 347 -12.09 13.15 1.52
CA ALA A 347 -13.49 13.13 1.11
C ALA A 347 -14.22 11.93 1.72
N LEU A 348 -15.44 12.15 2.19
CA LEU A 348 -16.30 11.08 2.73
C LEU A 348 -16.94 10.23 1.64
N SER A 349 -17.13 10.82 0.45
CA SER A 349 -17.69 10.13 -0.70
C SER A 349 -16.57 9.58 -1.57
N PRO A 350 -16.56 8.26 -1.85
CA PRO A 350 -15.55 7.68 -2.71
C PRO A 350 -15.73 8.08 -4.18
N LEU A 351 -14.62 8.13 -4.91
CA LEU A 351 -14.61 8.28 -6.38
C LEU A 351 -14.88 6.95 -7.09
N LEU A 352 -14.47 5.84 -6.50
CA LEU A 352 -14.81 4.47 -6.92
C LEU A 352 -15.35 3.71 -5.73
N ASN A 353 -16.43 2.97 -5.92
CA ASN A 353 -16.99 2.12 -4.87
C ASN A 353 -17.64 0.91 -5.52
N GLU A 354 -17.07 -0.26 -5.27
CA GLU A 354 -17.57 -1.52 -5.80
C GLU A 354 -17.80 -2.52 -4.68
N THR A 355 -18.80 -3.36 -4.88
CA THR A 355 -19.08 -4.48 -3.99
C THR A 355 -19.57 -5.65 -4.82
N ARG A 356 -19.07 -6.83 -4.52
CA ARG A 356 -19.49 -8.10 -5.14
C ARG A 356 -19.79 -9.12 -4.06
N TYR A 357 -20.76 -9.97 -4.37
CA TYR A 357 -21.25 -11.02 -3.48
C TYR A 357 -21.32 -12.32 -4.27
N ALA A 358 -20.71 -13.37 -3.73
CA ALA A 358 -20.85 -14.72 -4.24
C ALA A 358 -21.93 -15.47 -3.45
N PRO A 359 -22.90 -16.05 -4.17
CA PRO A 359 -22.86 -17.50 -4.35
C PRO A 359 -22.37 -17.95 -5.73
N ALA A 360 -22.18 -17.01 -6.67
CA ALA A 360 -21.53 -17.26 -7.95
C ALA A 360 -20.27 -16.39 -8.04
N ASP A 361 -19.25 -16.88 -8.75
CA ASP A 361 -18.00 -16.16 -8.94
C ASP A 361 -18.26 -14.80 -9.58
N SER A 362 -17.76 -13.76 -8.93
CA SER A 362 -17.98 -12.39 -9.36
C SER A 362 -16.78 -11.53 -9.01
N ASP A 363 -16.43 -10.64 -9.94
CA ASP A 363 -15.29 -9.76 -9.81
C ASP A 363 -15.64 -8.31 -10.17
N PHE A 364 -14.68 -7.44 -9.90
CA PHE A 364 -14.65 -6.08 -10.42
C PHE A 364 -13.21 -5.66 -10.64
N ASP A 365 -13.03 -4.84 -11.67
CA ASP A 365 -11.76 -4.18 -11.98
C ASP A 365 -12.11 -2.82 -12.58
N VAL A 366 -12.06 -1.79 -11.74
CA VAL A 366 -12.47 -0.44 -12.11
C VAL A 366 -11.40 0.56 -11.77
N MET A 367 -11.22 1.54 -12.64
CA MET A 367 -10.23 2.60 -12.49
C MET A 367 -10.80 3.98 -12.76
N THR A 368 -10.18 4.99 -12.16
CA THR A 368 -10.49 6.39 -12.37
C THR A 368 -9.23 7.21 -12.40
N THR A 369 -9.30 8.35 -13.08
CA THR A 369 -8.26 9.37 -13.08
C THR A 369 -8.89 10.72 -12.86
N VAL A 370 -8.33 11.49 -11.93
CA VAL A 370 -8.78 12.85 -11.64
C VAL A 370 -7.58 13.78 -11.71
N SER A 371 -7.65 14.79 -12.55
CA SER A 371 -6.56 15.74 -12.76
C SER A 371 -6.84 17.09 -12.13
N ASN A 372 -5.76 17.83 -11.85
CA ASN A 372 -5.79 19.23 -11.44
C ASN A 372 -6.57 19.50 -10.13
N VAL A 373 -6.46 18.60 -9.15
CA VAL A 373 -7.01 18.78 -7.80
C VAL A 373 -5.98 19.40 -6.85
N SER A 374 -6.46 19.96 -5.74
CA SER A 374 -5.64 20.61 -4.71
C SER A 374 -5.08 19.65 -3.66
N SER A 375 -5.66 18.46 -3.51
CA SER A 375 -5.18 17.46 -2.55
C SER A 375 -4.13 16.57 -3.20
N GLY A 376 -3.00 16.37 -2.54
CA GLY A 376 -2.00 15.38 -2.90
C GLY A 376 -2.18 14.03 -2.18
N SER A 377 -3.32 13.78 -1.54
CA SER A 377 -3.59 12.53 -0.81
C SER A 377 -4.68 11.71 -1.49
N GLY A 378 -4.51 10.40 -1.53
CA GLY A 378 -5.51 9.44 -2.03
C GLY A 378 -5.43 8.16 -1.21
N TYR A 379 -6.56 7.49 -1.00
CA TYR A 379 -6.59 6.26 -0.22
C TYR A 379 -7.63 5.25 -0.68
N VAL A 380 -7.31 3.98 -0.51
CA VAL A 380 -8.20 2.84 -0.74
C VAL A 380 -8.60 2.24 0.60
N GLN A 381 -9.87 1.84 0.73
CA GLN A 381 -10.40 1.04 1.82
C GLN A 381 -11.07 -0.20 1.28
N THR A 382 -10.82 -1.34 1.92
CA THR A 382 -11.36 -2.64 1.52
C THR A 382 -11.97 -3.38 2.70
N SER A 383 -12.94 -4.24 2.41
CA SER A 383 -13.57 -5.15 3.35
C SER A 383 -13.95 -6.44 2.63
N GLY A 384 -13.42 -7.56 3.10
CA GLY A 384 -13.73 -8.89 2.60
C GLY A 384 -14.40 -9.75 3.66
N GLU A 385 -15.30 -10.63 3.22
CA GLU A 385 -15.86 -11.70 4.04
C GLU A 385 -15.86 -13.03 3.28
N ALA A 386 -15.52 -14.12 3.96
CA ALA A 386 -15.62 -15.48 3.45
C ALA A 386 -16.26 -16.40 4.51
N PHE A 387 -17.23 -17.20 4.10
CA PHE A 387 -18.00 -18.05 5.01
C PHE A 387 -18.28 -19.42 4.43
N TYR A 388 -18.28 -20.44 5.30
CA TYR A 388 -18.84 -21.75 5.01
C TYR A 388 -19.57 -22.33 6.23
N ALA A 389 -20.50 -23.23 5.95
CA ALA A 389 -21.15 -24.14 6.90
C ALA A 389 -21.20 -25.55 6.30
N TYR A 390 -20.52 -26.49 6.95
CA TYR A 390 -20.39 -27.86 6.49
C TYR A 390 -20.97 -28.83 7.51
N ASN A 391 -21.71 -29.82 7.03
CA ASN A 391 -22.42 -30.81 7.85
C ASN A 391 -21.57 -32.04 8.19
N GLY A 392 -20.31 -32.12 7.73
CA GLY A 392 -19.43 -33.26 7.97
C GLY A 392 -19.65 -34.44 7.02
N ASN A 393 -20.47 -34.30 5.98
CA ASN A 393 -20.75 -35.38 5.04
C ASN A 393 -19.75 -35.38 3.86
N ALA A 394 -18.75 -36.25 3.95
CA ALA A 394 -17.72 -36.42 2.91
C ALA A 394 -18.26 -36.87 1.54
N SER A 395 -19.51 -37.35 1.45
CA SER A 395 -20.16 -37.70 0.16
C SER A 395 -20.70 -36.49 -0.61
N THR A 396 -20.73 -35.31 0.01
CA THR A 396 -21.08 -34.05 -0.66
C THR A 396 -19.81 -33.26 -0.99
N TRP A 397 -19.86 -32.45 -2.06
CA TRP A 397 -18.82 -31.45 -2.29
C TRP A 397 -18.66 -30.55 -1.04
N GLN A 398 -17.47 -29.98 -0.86
CA GLN A 398 -17.20 -29.10 0.29
C GLN A 398 -17.63 -27.67 -0.04
N PRO A 399 -18.39 -27.02 0.85
CA PRO A 399 -18.68 -25.61 0.68
C PRO A 399 -17.44 -24.78 0.97
N GLN A 400 -17.28 -23.69 0.24
CA GLN A 400 -16.18 -22.75 0.44
C GLN A 400 -16.61 -21.34 0.10
N GLY A 401 -15.89 -20.36 0.64
CA GLY A 401 -15.94 -18.97 0.23
C GLY A 401 -14.53 -18.40 0.13
N ARG A 402 -14.28 -17.53 -0.85
CA ARG A 402 -13.03 -16.79 -0.99
C ARG A 402 -13.32 -15.33 -1.34
N ALA A 403 -12.62 -14.41 -0.69
CA ALA A 403 -12.63 -12.99 -1.02
C ALA A 403 -11.20 -12.49 -1.18
N ARG A 404 -10.90 -11.85 -2.30
CA ARG A 404 -9.58 -11.30 -2.62
C ARG A 404 -9.72 -9.85 -3.06
N GLY A 405 -8.86 -8.99 -2.54
CA GLY A 405 -8.83 -7.57 -2.85
C GLY A 405 -7.44 -7.13 -3.31
N GLY A 406 -7.41 -6.19 -4.26
CA GLY A 406 -6.20 -5.56 -4.75
C GLY A 406 -6.44 -4.11 -5.17
N TYR A 407 -5.37 -3.33 -5.25
CA TYR A 407 -5.47 -1.91 -5.58
C TYR A 407 -4.21 -1.37 -6.26
N ALA A 408 -4.38 -0.25 -6.96
CA ALA A 408 -3.30 0.63 -7.36
C ALA A 408 -3.70 2.10 -7.12
N ILE A 409 -2.79 2.87 -6.55
CA ILE A 409 -2.90 4.31 -6.28
C ILE A 409 -1.67 4.96 -6.91
N ALA A 410 -1.86 6.03 -7.67
CA ALA A 410 -0.75 6.84 -8.16
C ALA A 410 -1.10 8.32 -8.10
N ILE A 411 -0.13 9.14 -7.72
CA ILE A 411 -0.26 10.58 -7.56
C ILE A 411 0.89 11.25 -8.30
N GLN A 412 0.56 12.15 -9.22
CA GLN A 412 1.53 13.02 -9.88
C GLN A 412 1.29 14.46 -9.43
N GLY A 413 2.28 15.05 -8.77
CA GLY A 413 2.32 16.45 -8.41
C GLY A 413 3.11 17.24 -9.44
N VAL A 414 2.57 18.38 -9.86
CA VAL A 414 3.29 19.39 -10.67
C VAL A 414 3.31 20.67 -9.86
N ALA A 415 4.50 21.17 -9.55
CA ALA A 415 4.64 22.43 -8.84
C ALA A 415 4.67 23.57 -9.85
N VAL A 416 4.00 24.66 -9.51
CA VAL A 416 4.03 25.91 -10.26
C VAL A 416 4.54 27.00 -9.32
N CYS A 417 5.73 27.50 -9.61
CA CYS A 417 6.40 28.51 -8.80
C CYS A 417 6.42 29.89 -9.50
N PRO A 418 6.21 31.01 -8.78
CA PRO A 418 6.39 32.35 -9.33
C PRO A 418 7.82 32.53 -9.87
N GLY A 419 7.98 33.17 -11.03
CA GLY A 419 9.29 33.44 -11.65
C GLY A 419 9.76 32.40 -12.69
N GLY A 420 8.96 31.37 -13.00
CA GLY A 420 9.16 30.51 -14.17
C GLY A 420 10.35 29.55 -14.13
N GLY A 421 11.07 29.47 -13.00
CA GLY A 421 12.37 28.80 -12.93
C GLY A 421 12.34 27.28 -12.83
N LEU A 422 11.34 26.67 -12.17
CA LEU A 422 11.28 25.21 -11.97
C LEU A 422 9.81 24.74 -11.82
N ASN A 423 9.40 23.76 -12.64
CA ASN A 423 8.14 23.02 -12.46
C ASN A 423 8.44 21.56 -12.09
N PRO A 424 8.99 21.28 -10.89
CA PRO A 424 9.36 19.92 -10.53
C PRO A 424 8.12 19.03 -10.52
N ILE A 425 8.28 17.83 -11.07
CA ILE A 425 7.27 16.78 -11.05
C ILE A 425 7.64 15.80 -9.95
N GLY A 426 6.68 15.47 -9.10
CA GLY A 426 6.80 14.44 -8.09
C GLY A 426 5.83 13.32 -8.42
N ARG A 427 6.30 12.07 -8.41
CA ARG A 427 5.47 10.90 -8.63
C ARG A 427 5.57 9.96 -7.44
N ALA A 428 4.42 9.54 -6.93
CA ALA A 428 4.33 8.54 -5.88
C ALA A 428 3.24 7.54 -6.25
N SER A 429 3.46 6.26 -5.99
CA SER A 429 2.50 5.21 -6.27
C SER A 429 2.62 4.06 -5.29
N ASP A 430 1.47 3.45 -5.02
CA ASP A 430 1.35 2.27 -4.19
C ASP A 430 0.45 1.25 -4.90
N THR A 431 0.79 -0.02 -4.80
CA THR A 431 0.04 -1.12 -5.41
C THR A 431 0.27 -2.39 -4.63
N ALA A 432 -0.79 -3.15 -4.42
CA ALA A 432 -0.72 -4.48 -3.84
C ALA A 432 -1.93 -5.30 -4.30
N THR A 433 -1.73 -6.61 -4.48
CA THR A 433 -2.79 -7.52 -4.92
C THR A 433 -2.48 -8.95 -4.49
N THR A 434 -3.55 -9.75 -4.34
CA THR A 434 -3.51 -11.20 -4.08
C THR A 434 -4.13 -12.00 -5.24
N MET A 435 -4.42 -11.35 -6.37
CA MET A 435 -5.12 -11.93 -7.52
C MET A 435 -4.23 -12.17 -8.74
N GLY A 436 -2.90 -12.09 -8.59
CA GLY A 436 -1.95 -12.38 -9.68
C GLY A 436 -1.93 -11.35 -10.81
N ASN A 437 -2.55 -10.18 -10.62
CA ASN A 437 -2.65 -9.11 -11.63
C ASN A 437 -1.63 -7.97 -11.42
N GLN A 438 -0.53 -8.21 -10.69
CA GLN A 438 0.49 -7.20 -10.33
C GLN A 438 1.02 -6.46 -11.57
N THR A 439 1.37 -7.18 -12.64
CA THR A 439 1.85 -6.58 -13.90
C THR A 439 0.81 -5.66 -14.54
N SER A 440 -0.47 -6.03 -14.51
CA SER A 440 -1.56 -5.19 -15.05
C SER A 440 -1.72 -3.90 -14.24
N LEU A 441 -1.64 -3.99 -12.92
CA LEU A 441 -1.70 -2.84 -12.02
C LEU A 441 -0.51 -1.89 -12.26
N ASN A 442 0.71 -2.43 -12.29
CA ASN A 442 1.93 -1.67 -12.59
C ASN A 442 1.86 -0.99 -13.96
N ASN A 443 1.41 -1.69 -15.00
CA ASN A 443 1.26 -1.12 -16.34
C ASN A 443 0.26 0.05 -16.38
N SER A 444 -0.79 0.01 -15.55
CA SER A 444 -1.75 1.13 -15.47
C SER A 444 -1.15 2.35 -14.79
N ILE A 445 -0.31 2.14 -13.76
CA ILE A 445 0.45 3.21 -13.10
C ILE A 445 1.44 3.84 -14.10
N ASN A 446 2.18 3.01 -14.84
CA ASN A 446 3.13 3.48 -15.85
C ASN A 446 2.41 4.26 -16.96
N ALA A 447 1.27 3.76 -17.45
CA ALA A 447 0.46 4.46 -18.43
C ALA A 447 -0.05 5.82 -17.92
N PHE A 448 -0.47 5.90 -16.65
CA PHE A 448 -0.87 7.15 -16.01
C PHE A 448 0.29 8.17 -15.93
N PHE A 449 1.50 7.72 -15.61
CA PHE A 449 2.69 8.57 -15.57
C PHE A 449 3.30 8.86 -16.96
N GLY A 450 2.89 8.13 -17.99
CA GLY A 450 3.46 8.20 -19.34
C GLY A 450 4.88 7.63 -19.41
N LEU A 451 5.12 6.48 -18.75
CA LEU A 451 6.41 5.79 -18.65
C LEU A 451 6.49 4.53 -19.52
#